data_AF-A0A954WC82-F1
#
_entry.id   AF-A0A954WC82-F1
#
_cell.length_a   1.000
_cell.length_b   1.000
_cell.length_c   1.000
_cell.angle_alpha   90.00
_cell.angle_beta   90.00
_cell.angle_gamma   90.00
#
_symmetry.space_group_name_H-M   'P 1'
#
loop_
_entity.id
_entity.type
_entity.pdbx_description
1 polymer ?
#
loop_
_entity_poly.entity_id
_entity_poly.type
_entity_poly.pdbx_seq_one_letter_code
_entity_poly.pdbx_strand_id
1 'polypeptide(L)'
;MFRQGLQWWLRGRYGRGPDGYGLLKSELALISPAAQMGIYLPNETPTPTDPANPSKTAVPEVDRRHHYIWGMEYRRVQQVSSESMTATGKSTNRWTPVPLDSRGRGTGGNPSGRSQRDGAAYTVSVWNVVQSSITAEDSRYIRRLVGFQEYSNALQKLDRLSSLSTPEEFAVYDELVGRRDEFRIYTNLSRRWERQPSSLSSTIAGEKYERRGMRWVTALARTEVGSMLTAFSSVPNPYDVIAVGTNDQQEYHDLLLDGTRAHYWALKQDPAWSDFDRFSRDVQRPLTYTRRLQLAKGILEATGKRGTYFPIQQQELLSWRKEIMAWEAVCVMSVRSALETQKYKTREIVGSILLTGAEDVALGRTFKDLEYHTP
;
A
#
# COMPACT_ATOMS: atom_id res chain seq x y z
N MET A 1 -5.35 -16.46 18.23
CA MET A 1 -4.99 -15.33 17.33
C MET A 1 -4.45 -15.82 15.99
N PHE A 2 -3.26 -16.45 15.95
CA PHE A 2 -2.60 -17.09 14.78
C PHE A 2 -3.47 -17.32 13.53
N ARG A 3 -4.34 -18.36 13.52
CA ARG A 3 -5.17 -18.73 12.35
C ARG A 3 -6.01 -17.58 11.79
N GLN A 4 -6.60 -16.73 12.65
CA GLN A 4 -7.38 -15.58 12.20
C GLN A 4 -6.50 -14.53 11.53
N GLY A 5 -5.32 -14.24 12.10
CA GLY A 5 -4.38 -13.27 11.53
C GLY A 5 -3.91 -13.70 10.14
N LEU A 6 -3.58 -14.99 9.98
CA LEU A 6 -3.22 -15.56 8.68
C LEU A 6 -4.40 -15.54 7.68
N GLN A 7 -5.63 -15.82 8.11
CA GLN A 7 -6.82 -15.68 7.25
C GLN A 7 -7.03 -14.23 6.77
N TRP A 8 -6.82 -13.24 7.64
CA TRP A 8 -6.86 -11.83 7.27
C TRP A 8 -5.74 -11.44 6.30
N TRP A 9 -4.55 -12.00 6.46
CA TRP A 9 -3.45 -11.81 5.51
C TRP A 9 -3.76 -12.40 4.13
N LEU A 10 -4.25 -13.66 4.07
CA LEU A 10 -4.67 -14.31 2.83
C LEU A 10 -5.76 -13.52 2.10
N ARG A 11 -6.70 -12.92 2.86
CA ARG A 11 -7.73 -12.02 2.32
C ARG A 11 -7.12 -10.77 1.67
N GLY A 12 -6.10 -10.15 2.26
CA GLY A 12 -5.40 -9.01 1.64
C GLY A 12 -4.56 -9.39 0.43
N ARG A 13 -3.85 -10.52 0.51
CA ARG A 13 -2.95 -11.06 -0.52
C ARG A 13 -3.71 -11.49 -1.78
N TYR A 14 -4.78 -12.26 -1.62
CA TYR A 14 -5.48 -12.93 -2.73
C TYR A 14 -6.88 -12.39 -3.04
N GLY A 15 -7.53 -11.72 -2.10
CA GLY A 15 -8.87 -11.18 -2.31
C GLY A 15 -8.89 -10.04 -3.32
N ARG A 16 -10.03 -9.83 -3.99
CA ARG A 16 -10.23 -8.79 -5.02
C ARG A 16 -11.54 -8.06 -4.77
N GLY A 17 -11.55 -6.75 -5.01
CA GLY A 17 -12.79 -5.98 -5.08
C GLY A 17 -13.45 -6.09 -6.47
N PRO A 18 -14.68 -5.58 -6.65
CA PRO A 18 -15.29 -5.42 -7.97
C PRO A 18 -14.62 -4.33 -8.81
N ASP A 19 -14.08 -3.28 -8.16
CA ASP A 19 -13.71 -2.03 -8.82
C ASP A 19 -12.19 -1.88 -8.94
N GLY A 20 -11.74 -0.94 -9.78
CA GLY A 20 -10.33 -0.54 -9.87
C GLY A 20 -9.38 -1.71 -10.13
N TYR A 21 -9.71 -2.60 -11.08
CA TYR A 21 -8.98 -3.84 -11.38
C TYR A 21 -8.76 -4.76 -10.16
N GLY A 22 -9.67 -4.73 -9.18
CA GLY A 22 -9.60 -5.54 -7.96
C GLY A 22 -8.81 -4.90 -6.82
N LEU A 23 -8.42 -3.61 -6.94
CA LEU A 23 -7.85 -2.80 -5.86
C LEU A 23 -8.91 -2.08 -5.03
N LEU A 24 -10.10 -1.84 -5.59
CA LEU A 24 -11.16 -1.07 -4.94
C LEU A 24 -12.38 -1.96 -4.65
N LYS A 25 -12.87 -1.86 -3.42
CA LYS A 25 -14.17 -2.37 -2.99
C LYS A 25 -15.28 -1.53 -3.63
N SER A 26 -16.49 -2.07 -3.69
CA SER A 26 -17.68 -1.38 -4.24
C SER A 26 -17.87 0.01 -3.64
N GLU A 27 -18.48 0.94 -4.37
CA GLU A 27 -18.81 2.29 -3.89
C GLU A 27 -19.59 2.31 -2.56
N LEU A 28 -20.40 1.29 -2.31
CA LEU A 28 -21.08 1.08 -1.02
C LEU A 28 -20.12 1.06 0.19
N ALA A 29 -18.84 0.75 0.01
CA ALA A 29 -17.82 0.78 1.06
C ALA A 29 -17.50 2.21 1.57
N LEU A 30 -17.83 3.25 0.79
CA LEU A 30 -17.70 4.65 1.23
C LEU A 30 -18.75 5.03 2.29
N ILE A 31 -19.90 4.33 2.31
CA ILE A 31 -21.07 4.67 3.13
C ILE A 31 -21.48 3.56 4.12
N SER A 32 -21.13 2.29 3.86
CA SER A 32 -21.54 1.12 4.65
C SER A 32 -20.33 0.37 5.21
N PRO A 33 -20.15 0.31 6.54
CA PRO A 33 -19.08 -0.47 7.18
C PRO A 33 -19.09 -1.96 6.79
N ALA A 34 -20.25 -2.53 6.49
CA ALA A 34 -20.36 -3.93 6.04
C ALA A 34 -19.73 -4.12 4.64
N ALA A 35 -19.94 -3.18 3.72
CA ALA A 35 -19.37 -3.22 2.38
C ALA A 35 -17.85 -3.01 2.37
N GLN A 36 -17.27 -2.38 3.40
CA GLN A 36 -15.82 -2.29 3.59
C GLN A 36 -15.15 -3.66 3.81
N MET A 37 -15.91 -4.66 4.28
CA MET A 37 -15.43 -6.04 4.42
C MET A 37 -15.65 -6.89 3.14
N GLY A 38 -16.32 -6.35 2.13
CA GLY A 38 -16.75 -7.06 0.92
C GLY A 38 -15.63 -7.22 -0.10
N ILE A 39 -15.12 -8.45 -0.26
CA ILE A 39 -14.17 -8.85 -1.29
C ILE A 39 -14.53 -10.23 -1.83
N TYR A 40 -14.20 -10.48 -3.10
CA TYR A 40 -14.17 -11.81 -3.68
C TYR A 40 -12.91 -12.55 -3.26
N LEU A 41 -13.03 -13.87 -3.08
CA LEU A 41 -11.91 -14.76 -2.82
C LEU A 41 -11.86 -15.85 -3.91
N PRO A 42 -10.68 -16.42 -4.20
CA PRO A 42 -10.59 -17.65 -4.97
C PRO A 42 -11.13 -18.82 -4.12
N ASN A 43 -11.77 -19.80 -4.76
CA ASN A 43 -12.36 -20.95 -4.04
C ASN A 43 -11.28 -21.85 -3.42
N GLU A 44 -10.11 -21.89 -4.04
CA GLU A 44 -8.91 -22.60 -3.56
C GLU A 44 -7.85 -21.57 -3.17
N THR A 45 -7.04 -21.89 -2.15
CA THR A 45 -5.97 -20.97 -1.72
C THR A 45 -4.82 -21.02 -2.73
N PRO A 46 -4.47 -19.91 -3.41
CA PRO A 46 -3.53 -19.96 -4.53
C PRO A 46 -2.06 -20.09 -4.08
N THR A 47 -1.30 -20.95 -4.76
CA THR A 47 0.16 -21.02 -4.61
C THR A 47 0.84 -19.85 -5.34
N PRO A 48 1.67 -19.04 -4.66
CA PRO A 48 2.51 -18.03 -5.29
C PRO A 48 3.39 -18.55 -6.42
N THR A 49 3.56 -17.73 -7.43
CA THR A 49 4.51 -17.93 -8.54
C THR A 49 5.43 -16.72 -8.63
N ASP A 50 6.70 -16.91 -8.93
CA ASP A 50 7.61 -15.79 -9.20
C ASP A 50 7.06 -14.92 -10.36
N PRO A 51 6.74 -13.62 -10.13
CA PRO A 51 6.16 -12.75 -11.16
C PRO A 51 7.12 -12.37 -12.29
N ALA A 52 8.38 -12.86 -12.32
CA ALA A 52 9.24 -12.78 -13.50
C ALA A 52 9.08 -13.97 -14.45
N ASN A 53 8.52 -15.10 -14.03
CA ASN A 53 8.53 -16.30 -14.87
C ASN A 53 7.48 -16.17 -15.99
N PRO A 54 7.88 -15.95 -17.26
CA PRO A 54 6.93 -15.67 -18.33
C PRO A 54 6.09 -16.90 -18.72
N SER A 55 6.48 -18.10 -18.29
CA SER A 55 5.75 -19.35 -18.52
C SER A 55 4.58 -19.58 -17.55
N LYS A 56 4.38 -18.70 -16.56
CA LYS A 56 3.32 -18.83 -15.55
C LYS A 56 2.55 -17.52 -15.38
N THR A 57 1.23 -17.61 -15.27
CA THR A 57 0.40 -16.50 -14.80
C THR A 57 0.83 -16.11 -13.39
N ALA A 58 1.11 -14.83 -13.16
CA ALA A 58 1.51 -14.35 -11.85
C ALA A 58 0.39 -14.54 -10.81
N VAL A 59 0.70 -15.22 -9.72
CA VAL A 59 -0.16 -15.46 -8.56
C VAL A 59 0.56 -14.97 -7.30
N PRO A 60 -0.03 -14.02 -6.51
CA PRO A 60 -1.01 -13.05 -7.00
C PRO A 60 -0.45 -12.26 -8.20
N GLU A 61 -1.34 -11.64 -8.98
CA GLU A 61 -1.01 -10.89 -10.22
C GLU A 61 0.20 -9.97 -10.10
N VAL A 62 0.36 -9.34 -8.93
CA VAL A 62 1.63 -8.76 -8.48
C VAL A 62 1.79 -9.07 -6.99
N ASP A 63 2.98 -9.49 -6.58
CA ASP A 63 3.31 -9.92 -5.20
C ASP A 63 2.93 -8.84 -4.16
N ARG A 64 3.61 -7.69 -4.23
CA ARG A 64 3.36 -6.49 -3.43
C ARG A 64 2.35 -5.60 -4.13
N ARG A 65 1.08 -6.01 -4.10
CA ARG A 65 0.05 -5.54 -5.02
C ARG A 65 -0.06 -4.01 -5.10
N HIS A 66 -0.27 -3.33 -3.98
CA HIS A 66 -0.55 -1.89 -4.00
C HIS A 66 0.70 -1.08 -4.32
N HIS A 67 1.76 -1.39 -3.59
CA HIS A 67 3.12 -0.90 -3.77
C HIS A 67 3.53 -0.96 -5.26
N TYR A 68 3.52 -2.15 -5.87
CA TYR A 68 4.03 -2.33 -7.24
C TYR A 68 3.05 -1.91 -8.34
N ILE A 69 1.72 -2.01 -8.17
CA ILE A 69 0.79 -1.56 -9.22
C ILE A 69 0.78 -0.03 -9.30
N TRP A 70 0.77 0.68 -8.16
CA TRP A 70 0.94 2.15 -8.15
C TRP A 70 2.34 2.58 -8.59
N GLY A 71 3.35 1.74 -8.36
CA GLY A 71 4.68 1.89 -8.95
C GLY A 71 4.70 1.85 -10.49
N MET A 72 3.70 1.27 -11.14
CA MET A 72 3.68 0.92 -12.57
C MET A 72 2.46 1.46 -13.35
N GLU A 73 1.65 2.34 -12.74
CA GLU A 73 0.28 2.65 -13.15
C GLU A 73 0.14 3.23 -14.57
N TYR A 74 1.17 3.92 -15.07
CA TYR A 74 1.23 4.49 -16.43
C TYR A 74 1.06 3.45 -17.55
N ARG A 75 1.44 2.18 -17.31
CA ARG A 75 1.20 1.09 -18.29
C ARG A 75 -0.29 0.87 -18.58
N ARG A 76 -1.17 1.08 -17.59
CA ARG A 76 -2.63 0.90 -17.78
C ARG A 76 -3.27 2.17 -18.35
N VAL A 77 -2.86 3.35 -17.87
CA VAL A 77 -3.33 4.65 -18.39
C VAL A 77 -3.04 4.79 -19.89
N GLN A 78 -1.91 4.28 -20.37
CA GLN A 78 -1.59 4.32 -21.80
C GLN A 78 -2.40 3.33 -22.65
N GLN A 79 -2.60 2.09 -22.22
CA GLN A 79 -3.39 1.11 -23.00
C GLN A 79 -4.82 1.61 -23.26
N VAL A 80 -5.46 2.25 -22.28
CA VAL A 80 -6.81 2.85 -22.45
C VAL A 80 -6.83 3.99 -23.48
N SER A 81 -5.68 4.59 -23.81
CA SER A 81 -5.57 5.61 -24.87
C SER A 81 -5.31 5.04 -26.27
N SER A 82 -5.03 3.73 -26.39
CA SER A 82 -4.76 3.04 -27.65
C SER A 82 -5.79 1.95 -28.00
N GLU A 83 -6.46 1.36 -27.01
CA GLU A 83 -7.42 0.27 -27.18
C GLU A 83 -8.81 0.71 -26.68
N SER A 84 -9.78 0.81 -27.60
CA SER A 84 -11.18 1.04 -27.25
C SER A 84 -11.78 -0.16 -26.49
N MET A 85 -12.93 0.03 -25.83
CA MET A 85 -13.49 -0.85 -24.79
C MET A 85 -13.98 -2.24 -25.28
N THR A 86 -13.09 -3.12 -25.75
CA THR A 86 -13.42 -4.49 -26.20
C THR A 86 -12.50 -5.58 -25.62
N ALA A 87 -12.27 -5.56 -24.31
CA ALA A 87 -11.43 -6.56 -23.61
C ALA A 87 -12.06 -7.08 -22.31
N THR A 88 -13.20 -7.79 -22.40
CA THR A 88 -13.70 -8.62 -21.28
C THR A 88 -12.78 -9.83 -21.07
N GLY A 89 -11.68 -9.63 -20.35
CA GLY A 89 -10.72 -10.68 -20.03
C GLY A 89 -11.39 -11.82 -19.23
N LYS A 90 -11.67 -12.94 -19.90
CA LYS A 90 -12.30 -14.12 -19.30
C LYS A 90 -11.35 -14.80 -18.31
N SER A 91 -11.33 -14.31 -17.07
CA SER A 91 -10.73 -15.04 -15.95
C SER A 91 -11.47 -16.38 -15.79
N THR A 92 -10.76 -17.49 -15.97
CA THR A 92 -11.32 -18.85 -15.83
C THR A 92 -11.58 -19.24 -14.37
N ASN A 93 -11.09 -18.44 -13.41
CA ASN A 93 -11.34 -18.65 -12.00
C ASN A 93 -12.77 -18.22 -11.65
N ARG A 94 -13.61 -19.18 -11.20
CA ARG A 94 -14.97 -18.91 -10.70
C ARG A 94 -14.88 -18.24 -9.33
N TRP A 95 -14.81 -16.90 -9.28
CA TRP A 95 -14.84 -16.12 -8.05
C TRP A 95 -16.20 -16.24 -7.34
N THR A 96 -16.21 -16.36 -6.01
CA THR A 96 -17.43 -16.37 -5.20
C THR A 96 -17.47 -15.19 -4.23
N PRO A 97 -18.63 -14.54 -4.04
CA PRO A 97 -18.84 -13.65 -2.89
C PRO A 97 -18.87 -14.50 -1.61
N VAL A 98 -18.13 -14.09 -0.57
CA VAL A 98 -18.10 -14.80 0.71
C VAL A 98 -18.75 -13.93 1.80
N PRO A 99 -20.01 -14.24 2.21
CA PRO A 99 -20.62 -13.62 3.38
C PRO A 99 -19.82 -13.94 4.64
N LEU A 100 -19.77 -13.01 5.59
CA LEU A 100 -19.24 -13.28 6.92
C LEU A 100 -20.33 -13.98 7.75
N ASP A 101 -20.13 -15.25 8.14
CA ASP A 101 -21.10 -15.94 9.00
C ASP A 101 -21.19 -15.24 10.37
N SER A 102 -22.38 -14.71 10.67
CA SER A 102 -22.63 -13.83 11.81
C SER A 102 -22.96 -14.58 13.11
N ARG A 103 -22.75 -15.90 13.16
CA ARG A 103 -23.06 -16.79 14.30
C ARG A 103 -22.13 -16.65 15.52
N GLY A 104 -21.56 -15.46 15.75
CA GLY A 104 -20.91 -15.08 16.99
C GLY A 104 -21.91 -14.62 18.05
N ARG A 105 -22.79 -15.52 18.53
CA ARG A 105 -23.89 -15.18 19.46
C ARG A 105 -23.38 -14.93 20.90
N GLY A 106 -22.71 -13.80 21.12
CA GLY A 106 -22.22 -13.38 22.42
C GLY A 106 -23.36 -13.07 23.39
N THR A 107 -23.68 -14.02 24.27
CA THR A 107 -24.58 -13.80 25.42
C THR A 107 -23.93 -12.84 26.41
N GLY A 108 -24.58 -11.71 26.71
CA GLY A 108 -24.10 -10.76 27.70
C GLY A 108 -24.04 -11.37 29.09
N GLY A 109 -22.85 -11.36 29.70
CA GLY A 109 -22.62 -11.74 31.09
C GLY A 109 -21.55 -10.84 31.68
N ASN A 110 -21.91 -10.05 32.69
CA ASN A 110 -21.06 -9.02 33.28
C ASN A 110 -20.70 -9.40 34.74
N PRO A 111 -19.51 -9.97 35.01
CA PRO A 111 -19.00 -10.16 36.35
C PRO A 111 -18.15 -8.96 36.78
N SER A 112 -18.51 -8.36 37.91
CA SER A 112 -17.86 -7.19 38.49
C SER A 112 -16.39 -7.43 38.89
N GLY A 113 -15.54 -6.49 38.47
CA GLY A 113 -14.42 -5.94 39.26
C GLY A 113 -13.56 -6.87 40.10
N ARG A 114 -12.35 -7.18 39.60
CA ARG A 114 -11.18 -7.36 40.46
C ARG A 114 -9.99 -6.61 39.89
N SER A 115 -9.43 -5.69 40.68
CA SER A 115 -8.23 -4.94 40.31
C SER A 115 -7.01 -5.85 40.46
N GLN A 116 -6.35 -6.17 39.36
CA GLN A 116 -5.05 -6.84 39.36
C GLN A 116 -4.07 -5.98 38.55
N ARG A 117 -3.16 -5.31 39.26
CA ARG A 117 -2.14 -4.40 38.70
C ARG A 117 -0.85 -5.19 38.42
N ASP A 118 -0.85 -6.00 37.36
CA ASP A 118 0.38 -6.65 36.88
C ASP A 118 0.94 -5.92 35.65
N GLY A 119 2.27 -5.76 35.64
CA GLY A 119 3.01 -4.83 34.79
C GLY A 119 3.17 -5.22 33.31
N ALA A 120 2.08 -5.57 32.63
CA ALA A 120 2.11 -5.72 31.18
C ALA A 120 2.36 -4.36 30.51
N ALA A 121 3.50 -4.22 29.82
CA ALA A 121 3.78 -3.04 29.01
C ALA A 121 2.65 -2.82 27.99
N TYR A 122 2.09 -1.60 27.94
CA TYR A 122 1.03 -1.25 27.01
C TYR A 122 1.56 -1.26 25.57
N THR A 123 1.50 -2.42 24.93
CA THR A 123 1.63 -2.56 23.48
C THR A 123 0.44 -1.88 22.81
N VAL A 124 0.55 -0.56 22.62
CA VAL A 124 -0.40 0.25 21.87
C VAL A 124 -0.50 -0.37 20.48
N SER A 125 -1.59 -1.08 20.21
CA SER A 125 -1.69 -1.83 18.96
C SER A 125 -1.58 -0.86 17.78
N VAL A 126 -0.82 -1.24 16.75
CA VAL A 126 -0.61 -0.43 15.54
C VAL A 126 -1.94 0.10 14.99
N TRP A 127 -3.00 -0.73 15.05
CA TRP A 127 -4.35 -0.35 14.65
C TRP A 127 -4.91 0.87 15.41
N ASN A 128 -4.66 0.99 16.72
CA ASN A 128 -5.12 2.16 17.49
C ASN A 128 -4.38 3.43 17.05
N VAL A 129 -3.06 3.36 16.84
CA VAL A 129 -2.27 4.51 16.36
C VAL A 129 -2.74 4.93 14.96
N VAL A 130 -2.89 3.98 14.05
CA VAL A 130 -3.42 4.17 12.69
C VAL A 130 -4.82 4.78 12.73
N GLN A 131 -5.78 4.23 13.49
CA GLN A 131 -7.13 4.79 13.57
C GLN A 131 -7.19 6.17 14.24
N SER A 132 -6.29 6.47 15.18
CA SER A 132 -6.21 7.81 15.80
C SER A 132 -5.56 8.88 14.91
N SER A 133 -4.87 8.48 13.84
CA SER A 133 -4.11 9.38 12.95
C SER A 133 -4.81 9.68 11.62
N ILE A 134 -5.83 8.90 11.25
CA ILE A 134 -6.57 9.01 9.98
C ILE A 134 -7.76 9.96 10.17
N THR A 135 -7.96 10.92 9.24
CA THR A 135 -9.11 11.83 9.29
C THR A 135 -10.43 11.10 8.94
N ALA A 136 -11.58 11.66 9.31
CA ALA A 136 -12.88 11.09 8.94
C ALA A 136 -13.08 10.98 7.41
N GLU A 137 -12.47 11.90 6.65
CA GLU A 137 -12.40 11.91 5.18
C GLU A 137 -11.57 10.73 4.66
N ASP A 138 -10.28 10.68 5.03
CA ASP A 138 -9.32 9.63 4.67
C ASP A 138 -9.88 8.24 4.97
N SER A 139 -10.52 8.09 6.14
CA SER A 139 -11.09 6.83 6.61
C SER A 139 -12.12 6.26 5.65
N ARG A 140 -12.87 7.10 4.90
CA ARG A 140 -13.81 6.63 3.87
C ARG A 140 -13.05 6.06 2.66
N TYR A 141 -12.10 6.83 2.12
CA TYR A 141 -11.36 6.43 0.91
C TYR A 141 -10.43 5.24 1.16
N ILE A 142 -9.63 5.27 2.23
CA ILE A 142 -8.63 4.23 2.50
C ILE A 142 -9.28 2.88 2.85
N ARG A 143 -10.48 2.88 3.46
CA ARG A 143 -11.23 1.64 3.75
C ARG A 143 -11.90 1.03 2.52
N ARG A 144 -12.11 1.80 1.43
CA ARG A 144 -12.49 1.24 0.12
C ARG A 144 -11.35 0.44 -0.51
N LEU A 145 -10.10 0.63 -0.11
CA LEU A 145 -8.99 -0.16 -0.62
C LEU A 145 -9.11 -1.63 -0.16
N VAL A 146 -8.90 -2.53 -1.11
CA VAL A 146 -8.68 -3.96 -0.86
C VAL A 146 -7.34 -4.10 -0.15
N GLY A 147 -7.25 -4.94 0.88
CA GLY A 147 -6.01 -5.08 1.63
C GLY A 147 -5.92 -4.14 2.83
N PHE A 148 -6.49 -2.93 2.83
CA PHE A 148 -6.27 -1.99 3.93
C PHE A 148 -6.79 -2.53 5.27
N GLN A 149 -8.08 -2.86 5.33
CA GLN A 149 -8.68 -3.48 6.51
C GLN A 149 -8.19 -4.92 6.70
N GLU A 150 -7.92 -5.64 5.60
CA GLU A 150 -7.46 -7.02 5.66
C GLU A 150 -6.08 -7.16 6.32
N TYR A 151 -5.06 -6.50 5.78
CA TYR A 151 -3.72 -6.49 6.36
C TYR A 151 -3.69 -5.82 7.73
N SER A 152 -4.49 -4.76 7.98
CA SER A 152 -4.56 -4.16 9.32
C SER A 152 -5.14 -5.11 10.37
N ASN A 153 -6.17 -5.90 10.03
CA ASN A 153 -6.71 -6.96 10.90
C ASN A 153 -5.75 -8.14 11.04
N ALA A 154 -4.89 -8.40 10.04
CA ALA A 154 -3.80 -9.36 10.15
C ALA A 154 -2.77 -8.88 11.18
N LEU A 155 -2.20 -7.68 10.98
CA LEU A 155 -1.22 -7.06 11.89
C LEU A 155 -1.74 -7.00 13.32
N GLN A 156 -2.96 -6.49 13.56
CA GLN A 156 -3.55 -6.43 14.90
C GLN A 156 -3.53 -7.80 15.63
N LYS A 157 -3.70 -8.91 14.90
CA LYS A 157 -3.79 -10.26 15.47
C LYS A 157 -2.44 -10.98 15.51
N LEU A 158 -1.54 -10.67 14.58
CA LEU A 158 -0.21 -11.28 14.49
C LEU A 158 0.81 -10.55 15.36
N ASP A 159 0.81 -9.21 15.38
CA ASP A 159 1.62 -8.40 16.30
C ASP A 159 1.20 -8.68 17.76
N ARG A 160 -0.11 -8.82 18.03
CA ARG A 160 -0.60 -9.19 19.38
C ARG A 160 -0.21 -10.63 19.77
N LEU A 161 -0.22 -11.58 18.84
CA LEU A 161 0.32 -12.92 19.08
C LEU A 161 1.82 -12.84 19.41
N SER A 162 2.58 -12.12 18.59
CA SER A 162 4.02 -11.91 18.75
C SER A 162 4.36 -11.33 20.13
N SER A 163 3.59 -10.34 20.61
CA SER A 163 3.77 -9.72 21.93
C SER A 163 3.37 -10.60 23.13
N LEU A 164 2.81 -11.78 22.88
CA LEU A 164 2.32 -12.73 23.89
C LEU A 164 2.98 -14.11 23.76
N SER A 165 3.94 -14.27 22.85
CA SER A 165 4.66 -15.53 22.61
C SER A 165 6.08 -15.44 23.14
N THR A 166 6.66 -16.54 23.60
CA THR A 166 8.12 -16.61 23.81
C THR A 166 8.88 -16.59 22.46
N PRO A 167 10.20 -16.33 22.44
CA PRO A 167 10.99 -16.43 21.21
C PRO A 167 10.89 -17.82 20.55
N GLU A 168 10.81 -18.88 21.35
CA GLU A 168 10.71 -20.27 20.91
C GLU A 168 9.33 -20.58 20.31
N GLU A 169 8.25 -20.14 20.97
CA GLU A 169 6.90 -20.22 20.41
C GLU A 169 6.79 -19.43 19.09
N PHE A 170 7.40 -18.25 19.02
CA PHE A 170 7.42 -17.45 17.80
C PHE A 170 8.19 -18.14 16.67
N ALA A 171 9.32 -18.81 16.97
CA ALA A 171 10.06 -19.61 16.00
C ALA A 171 9.21 -20.77 15.45
N VAL A 172 8.40 -21.43 16.30
CA VAL A 172 7.45 -22.47 15.85
C VAL A 172 6.35 -21.87 14.95
N TYR A 173 5.80 -20.70 15.28
CA TYR A 173 4.85 -20.03 14.39
C TYR A 173 5.47 -19.61 13.06
N ASP A 174 6.73 -19.16 13.06
CA ASP A 174 7.47 -18.79 11.85
C ASP A 174 7.72 -20.02 10.96
N GLU A 175 8.18 -21.13 11.53
CA GLU A 175 8.38 -22.38 10.79
C GLU A 175 7.08 -22.95 10.22
N LEU A 176 5.99 -22.95 10.99
CA LEU A 176 4.67 -23.40 10.54
C LEU A 176 4.10 -22.57 9.39
N VAL A 177 4.43 -21.27 9.32
CA VAL A 177 4.13 -20.41 8.18
C VAL A 177 5.10 -20.68 7.02
N GLY A 178 6.39 -20.86 7.30
CA GLY A 178 7.41 -21.07 6.28
C GLY A 178 7.27 -22.39 5.52
N ARG A 179 6.80 -23.46 6.17
CA ARG A 179 6.46 -24.74 5.55
C ARG A 179 5.24 -24.68 4.60
N ARG A 180 4.49 -23.57 4.58
CA ARG A 180 3.26 -23.39 3.80
C ARG A 180 3.47 -22.47 2.60
N ASP A 181 2.94 -22.88 1.46
CA ASP A 181 3.28 -22.28 0.18
C ASP A 181 2.50 -21.00 -0.13
N GLU A 182 1.25 -20.91 0.32
CA GLU A 182 0.40 -19.73 0.22
C GLU A 182 0.95 -18.48 0.94
N PHE A 183 2.00 -18.63 1.75
CA PHE A 183 2.70 -17.55 2.44
C PHE A 183 4.07 -17.19 1.85
N ARG A 184 4.47 -17.79 0.71
CA ARG A 184 5.68 -17.36 -0.01
C ARG A 184 5.55 -15.90 -0.45
N ILE A 185 6.64 -15.14 -0.31
CA ILE A 185 6.77 -13.73 -0.72
C ILE A 185 8.01 -13.60 -1.59
N TYR A 186 7.92 -12.86 -2.70
CA TYR A 186 9.05 -12.65 -3.61
C TYR A 186 9.67 -11.26 -3.43
N THR A 187 10.98 -11.23 -3.15
CA THR A 187 11.79 -10.03 -2.83
C THR A 187 12.93 -9.82 -3.82
N ASN A 188 13.65 -8.69 -3.71
CA ASN A 188 14.69 -8.24 -4.65
C ASN A 188 14.20 -8.20 -6.12
N LEU A 189 12.90 -7.91 -6.31
CA LEU A 189 12.26 -7.85 -7.63
C LEU A 189 12.64 -6.57 -8.38
N SER A 190 13.03 -5.50 -7.68
CA SER A 190 13.47 -4.25 -8.28
C SER A 190 14.68 -4.40 -9.21
N ARG A 191 15.52 -5.43 -8.96
CA ARG A 191 16.68 -5.80 -9.79
C ARG A 191 16.31 -6.07 -11.25
N ARG A 192 15.02 -6.32 -11.53
CA ARG A 192 14.45 -6.57 -12.86
C ARG A 192 14.16 -5.28 -13.65
N TRP A 193 14.23 -4.12 -12.99
CA TRP A 193 14.07 -2.78 -13.58
C TRP A 193 15.33 -1.93 -13.49
N GLU A 194 16.29 -2.32 -12.66
CA GLU A 194 17.59 -1.67 -12.51
C GLU A 194 18.41 -1.68 -13.82
N ARG A 195 18.57 -0.50 -14.45
CA ARG A 195 19.34 -0.35 -15.72
C ARG A 195 20.81 -0.02 -15.52
N GLN A 196 21.20 0.44 -14.33
CA GLN A 196 22.57 0.80 -13.97
C GLN A 196 22.85 0.23 -12.58
N PRO A 197 24.09 -0.19 -12.26
CA PRO A 197 24.40 -0.77 -10.96
C PRO A 197 24.07 0.17 -9.80
N SER A 198 23.22 -0.27 -8.88
CA SER A 198 22.92 0.43 -7.64
C SER A 198 23.72 -0.16 -6.48
N SER A 199 24.27 0.69 -5.60
CA SER A 199 24.96 0.24 -4.38
C SER A 199 23.99 -0.28 -3.31
N LEU A 200 22.69 -0.06 -3.50
CA LEU A 200 21.58 -0.54 -2.68
C LEU A 200 21.12 -1.97 -3.05
N SER A 201 21.77 -2.61 -4.03
CA SER A 201 21.39 -3.92 -4.56
C SER A 201 22.13 -5.08 -3.88
N SER A 202 21.40 -6.14 -3.51
CA SER A 202 22.03 -7.40 -3.09
C SER A 202 22.89 -7.98 -4.22
N THR A 203 24.18 -8.11 -3.95
CA THR A 203 25.20 -8.68 -4.84
C THR A 203 25.27 -10.21 -4.75
N ILE A 204 24.49 -10.84 -3.86
CA ILE A 204 24.56 -12.28 -3.59
C ILE A 204 24.12 -13.07 -4.83
N ALA A 205 25.07 -13.79 -5.44
CA ALA A 205 24.81 -14.67 -6.56
C ALA A 205 24.10 -15.95 -6.08
N GLY A 206 23.11 -16.44 -6.85
CA GLY A 206 22.32 -17.61 -6.48
C GLY A 206 21.31 -17.41 -5.35
N GLU A 207 21.14 -16.17 -4.85
CA GLU A 207 20.14 -15.85 -3.84
C GLU A 207 18.71 -16.17 -4.34
N LYS A 208 17.96 -16.97 -3.58
CA LYS A 208 16.55 -17.24 -3.88
C LYS A 208 15.72 -15.98 -3.61
N TYR A 209 14.97 -15.50 -4.60
CA TYR A 209 13.99 -14.43 -4.43
C TYR A 209 12.84 -14.78 -3.48
N GLU A 210 12.62 -16.08 -3.20
CA GLU A 210 11.56 -16.56 -2.32
C GLU A 210 11.91 -16.35 -0.84
N ARG A 211 10.96 -15.78 -0.10
CA ARG A 211 10.95 -15.60 1.36
C ARG A 211 9.73 -16.27 1.97
N ARG A 212 9.88 -16.71 3.22
CA ARG A 212 8.98 -17.59 3.97
C ARG A 212 9.09 -17.28 5.46
N GLY A 213 8.02 -17.50 6.22
CA GLY A 213 7.98 -17.25 7.66
C GLY A 213 6.92 -16.21 8.06
N MET A 214 6.59 -16.19 9.35
CA MET A 214 5.69 -15.20 9.96
C MET A 214 6.22 -13.79 9.81
N ARG A 215 7.53 -13.57 10.00
CA ARG A 215 8.13 -12.23 9.91
C ARG A 215 7.94 -11.60 8.53
N TRP A 216 8.16 -12.35 7.46
CA TRP A 216 7.91 -11.87 6.10
C TRP A 216 6.42 -11.61 5.85
N VAL A 217 5.54 -12.46 6.39
CA VAL A 217 4.07 -12.27 6.33
C VAL A 217 3.65 -10.96 7.00
N THR A 218 4.11 -10.65 8.22
CA THR A 218 3.78 -9.39 8.89
C THR A 218 4.47 -8.19 8.24
N ALA A 219 5.74 -8.31 7.84
CA ALA A 219 6.48 -7.27 7.12
C ALA A 219 5.79 -6.86 5.80
N LEU A 220 5.24 -7.81 5.05
CA LEU A 220 4.47 -7.51 3.84
C LEU A 220 3.20 -6.73 4.17
N ALA A 221 2.40 -7.22 5.12
CA ALA A 221 1.17 -6.56 5.55
C ALA A 221 1.45 -5.11 6.01
N ARG A 222 2.59 -4.90 6.69
CA ARG A 222 3.11 -3.60 7.09
C ARG A 222 3.47 -2.72 5.88
N THR A 223 4.25 -3.23 4.93
CA THR A 223 4.63 -2.49 3.70
C THR A 223 3.40 -2.10 2.88
N GLU A 224 2.41 -2.98 2.74
CA GLU A 224 1.17 -2.70 2.01
C GLU A 224 0.30 -1.66 2.73
N VAL A 225 0.13 -1.75 4.06
CA VAL A 225 -0.62 -0.75 4.87
C VAL A 225 0.06 0.63 4.83
N GLY A 226 1.39 0.69 4.96
CA GLY A 226 2.14 1.94 4.86
C GLY A 226 2.02 2.58 3.48
N SER A 227 1.99 1.77 2.42
CA SER A 227 1.76 2.23 1.05
C SER A 227 0.35 2.81 0.87
N MET A 228 -0.67 2.10 1.37
CA MET A 228 -2.05 2.57 1.33
C MET A 228 -2.25 3.88 2.09
N LEU A 229 -1.64 4.02 3.28
CA LEU A 229 -1.68 5.26 4.04
C LEU A 229 -0.96 6.41 3.34
N THR A 230 0.23 6.16 2.77
CA THR A 230 1.05 7.20 2.11
C THR A 230 0.40 7.76 0.84
N ALA A 231 -0.41 6.96 0.14
CA ALA A 231 -1.09 7.38 -1.08
C ALA A 231 -2.56 7.84 -0.88
N PHE A 232 -3.19 7.54 0.27
CA PHE A 232 -4.63 7.76 0.51
C PHE A 232 -4.97 8.31 1.92
N SER A 233 -4.03 8.94 2.63
CA SER A 233 -4.33 9.64 3.88
C SER A 233 -3.37 10.77 4.22
N SER A 234 -3.77 11.71 5.08
CA SER A 234 -2.90 12.78 5.59
C SER A 234 -1.98 12.35 6.76
N VAL A 235 -1.79 11.04 6.97
CA VAL A 235 -1.04 10.50 8.12
C VAL A 235 0.45 10.88 8.01
N PRO A 236 1.06 11.52 9.03
CA PRO A 236 2.48 11.86 9.00
C PRO A 236 3.35 10.61 9.16
N ASN A 237 4.32 10.43 8.26
CA ASN A 237 5.25 9.29 8.24
C ASN A 237 4.57 7.90 8.38
N PRO A 238 3.69 7.46 7.46
CA PRO A 238 2.86 6.28 7.70
C PRO A 238 3.63 4.97 7.93
N TYR A 239 4.77 4.81 7.27
CA TYR A 239 5.67 3.66 7.47
C TYR A 239 6.35 3.64 8.85
N ASP A 240 6.37 4.77 9.58
CA ASP A 240 6.85 4.84 10.96
C ASP A 240 5.74 4.46 11.95
N VAL A 241 4.53 4.99 11.74
CA VAL A 241 3.32 4.71 12.57
C VAL A 241 3.05 3.21 12.74
N ILE A 242 3.38 2.40 11.73
CA ILE A 242 3.09 0.96 11.69
C ILE A 242 4.26 0.05 12.09
N ALA A 243 5.44 0.61 12.39
CA ALA A 243 6.69 -0.13 12.60
C ALA A 243 7.06 -0.37 14.07
N VAL A 244 6.17 -0.03 15.00
CA VAL A 244 6.52 0.07 16.43
C VAL A 244 6.50 -1.29 17.12
N GLY A 245 7.67 -1.73 17.62
CA GLY A 245 7.79 -2.84 18.58
C GLY A 245 7.59 -4.23 17.98
N THR A 246 7.98 -4.45 16.73
CA THR A 246 7.67 -5.67 15.97
C THR A 246 8.87 -6.62 15.86
N ASN A 247 8.60 -7.91 15.65
CA ASN A 247 9.63 -8.96 15.45
C ASN A 247 10.07 -9.12 13.98
N ASP A 248 9.69 -8.19 13.10
CA ASP A 248 9.85 -8.27 11.64
C ASP A 248 10.65 -7.10 11.02
N GLN A 249 11.46 -6.42 11.82
CA GLN A 249 12.09 -5.14 11.45
C GLN A 249 13.06 -5.26 10.28
N GLN A 250 13.83 -6.35 10.19
CA GLN A 250 14.76 -6.57 9.08
C GLN A 250 14.01 -6.92 7.80
N GLU A 251 13.04 -7.83 7.90
CA GLU A 251 12.18 -8.26 6.80
C GLU A 251 11.38 -7.07 6.24
N TYR A 252 10.91 -6.17 7.10
CA TYR A 252 10.25 -4.92 6.74
C TYR A 252 11.20 -3.92 6.09
N HIS A 253 12.41 -3.73 6.63
CA HIS A 253 13.45 -2.92 5.98
C HIS A 253 13.78 -3.44 4.57
N ASP A 254 13.96 -4.74 4.39
CA ASP A 254 14.28 -5.35 3.10
C ASP A 254 13.16 -5.12 2.06
N LEU A 255 11.89 -5.24 2.48
CA LEU A 255 10.74 -4.95 1.62
C LEU A 255 10.60 -3.46 1.27
N LEU A 256 10.96 -2.55 2.19
CA LEU A 256 11.03 -1.11 1.93
C LEU A 256 12.19 -0.76 0.98
N LEU A 257 13.37 -1.37 1.13
CA LEU A 257 14.55 -1.11 0.29
C LEU A 257 14.32 -1.57 -1.16
N ASP A 258 13.81 -2.79 -1.36
CA ASP A 258 13.36 -3.31 -2.65
C ASP A 258 12.13 -2.54 -3.19
N GLY A 259 11.36 -1.89 -2.32
CA GLY A 259 10.32 -0.93 -2.66
C GLY A 259 10.87 0.37 -3.24
N THR A 260 11.75 1.04 -2.51
CA THR A 260 12.48 2.24 -2.91
C THR A 260 13.15 2.04 -4.27
N ARG A 261 13.89 0.94 -4.45
CA ARG A 261 14.52 0.57 -5.72
C ARG A 261 13.48 0.37 -6.83
N ALA A 262 12.37 -0.32 -6.56
CA ALA A 262 11.31 -0.54 -7.54
C ALA A 262 10.66 0.77 -8.01
N HIS A 263 10.22 1.62 -7.07
CA HIS A 263 9.58 2.90 -7.38
C HIS A 263 10.53 3.86 -8.10
N TYR A 264 11.76 4.02 -7.61
CA TYR A 264 12.74 4.88 -8.25
C TYR A 264 13.06 4.43 -9.67
N TRP A 265 13.36 3.14 -9.90
CA TRP A 265 13.65 2.65 -11.24
C TRP A 265 12.44 2.73 -12.18
N ALA A 266 11.24 2.44 -11.69
CA ALA A 266 10.01 2.57 -12.47
C ALA A 266 9.70 4.02 -12.86
N LEU A 267 10.01 5.00 -12.01
CA LEU A 267 9.92 6.44 -12.30
C LEU A 267 11.03 6.90 -13.25
N LYS A 268 12.29 6.55 -13.00
CA LYS A 268 13.47 6.97 -13.77
C LYS A 268 13.42 6.55 -15.25
N GLN A 269 12.70 5.47 -15.55
CA GLN A 269 12.51 4.92 -16.90
C GLN A 269 11.19 5.35 -17.56
N ASP A 270 10.39 6.17 -16.90
CA ASP A 270 8.96 6.20 -17.15
C ASP A 270 8.54 6.88 -18.45
N PRO A 271 7.76 6.16 -19.26
CA PRO A 271 6.69 6.99 -20.83
C PRO A 271 5.99 8.37 -20.65
N ALA A 272 6.39 9.14 -19.63
CA ALA A 272 5.93 10.51 -19.39
C ALA A 272 7.05 11.56 -19.26
N TRP A 273 8.19 11.25 -18.63
CA TRP A 273 9.20 12.27 -18.31
C TRP A 273 9.95 12.83 -19.52
N SER A 274 9.99 12.08 -20.63
CA SER A 274 10.58 12.53 -21.90
C SER A 274 9.61 13.35 -22.77
N ASP A 275 8.33 13.45 -22.39
CA ASP A 275 7.26 14.13 -23.16
C ASP A 275 6.51 15.12 -22.24
N PHE A 276 7.29 16.00 -21.58
CA PHE A 276 6.78 16.90 -20.54
C PHE A 276 5.74 17.91 -21.06
N ASP A 277 5.92 18.38 -22.29
CA ASP A 277 4.99 19.30 -22.97
C ASP A 277 3.60 18.69 -23.21
N ARG A 278 3.50 17.36 -23.30
CA ARG A 278 2.23 16.63 -23.38
C ARG A 278 1.73 16.20 -22.00
N PHE A 279 2.63 15.84 -21.09
CA PHE A 279 2.33 15.51 -19.71
C PHE A 279 1.60 16.63 -18.97
N SER A 280 2.06 17.88 -19.14
CA SER A 280 1.50 19.07 -18.48
C SER A 280 0.10 19.49 -18.99
N ARG A 281 -0.30 19.09 -20.21
CA ARG A 281 -1.59 19.46 -20.83
C ARG A 281 -2.79 18.62 -20.35
N ASP A 282 -2.53 17.45 -19.79
CA ASP A 282 -3.53 16.50 -19.31
C ASP A 282 -3.45 16.41 -17.78
N VAL A 283 -4.26 17.20 -17.08
CA VAL A 283 -4.19 17.36 -15.60
C VAL A 283 -4.29 16.04 -14.82
N GLN A 284 -4.90 15.00 -15.41
CA GLN A 284 -4.99 13.68 -14.77
C GLN A 284 -3.63 12.99 -14.67
N ARG A 285 -2.68 13.29 -15.56
CA ARG A 285 -1.31 12.73 -15.51
C ARG A 285 -0.49 13.32 -14.35
N PRO A 286 -0.31 14.65 -14.20
CA PRO A 286 0.33 15.23 -13.01
C PRO A 286 -0.34 14.83 -11.70
N LEU A 287 -1.67 14.72 -11.63
CA LEU A 287 -2.38 14.23 -10.44
C LEU A 287 -2.00 12.78 -10.10
N THR A 288 -2.02 11.88 -11.09
CA THR A 288 -1.62 10.46 -10.91
C THR A 288 -0.16 10.34 -10.47
N TYR A 289 0.74 11.12 -11.08
CA TYR A 289 2.17 11.06 -10.77
C TYR A 289 2.50 11.67 -9.42
N THR A 290 1.78 12.72 -8.99
CA THR A 290 1.90 13.30 -7.64
C THR A 290 1.72 12.22 -6.57
N ARG A 291 0.66 11.40 -6.67
CA ARG A 291 0.42 10.26 -5.76
C ARG A 291 1.54 9.21 -5.79
N ARG A 292 2.03 8.86 -7.00
CA ARG A 292 3.13 7.88 -7.17
C ARG A 292 4.48 8.39 -6.64
N LEU A 293 4.72 9.70 -6.71
CA LEU A 293 5.91 10.37 -6.19
C LEU A 293 5.87 10.51 -4.68
N GLN A 294 4.71 10.86 -4.10
CA GLN A 294 4.47 10.82 -2.65
C GLN A 294 4.73 9.43 -2.07
N LEU A 295 4.25 8.38 -2.74
CA LEU A 295 4.53 6.99 -2.38
C LEU A 295 6.03 6.67 -2.44
N ALA A 296 6.70 6.96 -3.57
CA ALA A 296 8.13 6.72 -3.74
C ALA A 296 8.99 7.44 -2.68
N LYS A 297 8.64 8.70 -2.39
CA LYS A 297 9.25 9.56 -1.36
C LYS A 297 9.05 9.01 0.05
N GLY A 298 7.83 8.60 0.38
CA GLY A 298 7.50 8.01 1.69
C GLY A 298 8.23 6.69 1.96
N ILE A 299 8.35 5.82 0.96
CA ILE A 299 9.13 4.57 1.07
C ILE A 299 10.61 4.90 1.23
N LEU A 300 11.16 5.79 0.40
CA LEU A 300 12.57 6.19 0.44
C LEU A 300 12.97 6.80 1.80
N GLU A 301 12.12 7.64 2.37
CA GLU A 301 12.36 8.21 3.71
C GLU A 301 12.21 7.16 4.83
N ALA A 302 11.31 6.18 4.67
CA ALA A 302 11.16 5.06 5.60
C ALA A 302 12.33 4.07 5.55
N THR A 303 12.87 3.80 4.35
CA THR A 303 14.09 3.05 4.07
C THR A 303 15.29 3.75 4.71
N GLY A 304 15.51 5.03 4.39
CA GLY A 304 16.64 5.83 4.89
C GLY A 304 16.72 5.93 6.42
N LYS A 305 15.57 5.87 7.12
CA LYS A 305 15.50 5.86 8.60
C LYS A 305 15.83 4.52 9.25
N ARG A 306 15.87 3.41 8.50
CA ARG A 306 15.89 2.03 9.06
C ARG A 306 17.14 1.21 8.76
N GLY A 307 17.77 1.43 7.61
CA GLY A 307 18.98 0.68 7.25
C GLY A 307 20.26 1.32 7.79
N THR A 308 21.20 0.47 8.19
CA THR A 308 22.60 0.87 8.37
C THR A 308 23.28 0.87 6.99
N TYR A 309 23.47 2.05 6.41
CA TYR A 309 23.99 2.22 5.05
C TYR A 309 25.45 2.69 5.04
N PHE A 310 26.24 2.16 4.11
CA PHE A 310 27.58 2.70 3.80
C PHE A 310 27.47 4.12 3.19
N PRO A 311 28.52 4.97 3.27
CA PRO A 311 28.46 6.35 2.76
C PRO A 311 28.00 6.48 1.30
N ILE A 312 28.40 5.55 0.42
CA ILE A 312 27.97 5.52 -0.99
C ILE A 312 26.46 5.24 -1.13
N GLN A 313 25.91 4.36 -0.30
CA GLN A 313 24.47 4.05 -0.27
C GLN A 313 23.67 5.23 0.28
N GLN A 314 24.19 5.92 1.31
CA GLN A 314 23.58 7.15 1.82
C GLN A 314 23.56 8.24 0.74
N GLN A 315 24.65 8.42 0.00
CA GLN A 315 24.74 9.36 -1.11
C GLN A 315 23.76 9.02 -2.25
N GLU A 316 23.61 7.73 -2.57
CA GLU A 316 22.65 7.26 -3.58
C GLU A 316 21.19 7.53 -3.16
N LEU A 317 20.80 7.16 -1.93
CA LEU A 317 19.47 7.46 -1.38
C LEU A 317 19.18 8.98 -1.37
N LEU A 318 20.17 9.81 -1.01
CA LEU A 318 20.06 11.26 -1.05
C LEU A 318 19.93 11.81 -2.49
N SER A 319 20.58 11.18 -3.47
CA SER A 319 20.43 11.54 -4.89
C SER A 319 19.02 11.21 -5.38
N TRP A 320 18.52 10.01 -5.10
CA TRP A 320 17.18 9.57 -5.49
C TRP A 320 16.10 10.45 -4.85
N ARG A 321 16.31 10.92 -3.61
CA ARG A 321 15.40 11.85 -2.93
C ARG A 321 15.33 13.20 -3.63
N LYS A 322 16.47 13.75 -4.06
CA LYS A 322 16.53 15.01 -4.82
C LYS A 322 15.81 14.89 -6.17
N GLU A 323 16.00 13.79 -6.89
CA GLU A 323 15.31 13.55 -8.16
C GLU A 323 13.79 13.41 -7.98
N ILE A 324 13.33 12.61 -7.02
CA ILE A 324 11.90 12.45 -6.73
C ILE A 324 11.26 13.77 -6.30
N MET A 325 11.94 14.61 -5.50
CA MET A 325 11.44 15.94 -5.13
C MET A 325 11.39 16.91 -6.31
N ALA A 326 12.33 16.84 -7.27
CA ALA A 326 12.27 17.64 -8.49
C ALA A 326 11.08 17.22 -9.38
N TRP A 327 10.86 15.92 -9.56
CA TRP A 327 9.70 15.36 -10.26
C TRP A 327 8.36 15.74 -9.58
N GLU A 328 8.32 15.73 -8.24
CA GLU A 328 7.16 16.13 -7.44
C GLU A 328 6.81 17.62 -7.65
N ALA A 329 7.81 18.50 -7.56
CA ALA A 329 7.63 19.94 -7.84
C ALA A 329 7.12 20.20 -9.27
N VAL A 330 7.66 19.49 -10.26
CA VAL A 330 7.23 19.57 -11.67
C VAL A 330 5.77 19.12 -11.85
N CYS A 331 5.33 18.08 -11.14
CA CYS A 331 3.91 17.67 -11.14
C CYS A 331 3.01 18.74 -10.49
N VAL A 332 3.38 19.24 -9.30
CA VAL A 332 2.59 20.23 -8.57
C VAL A 332 2.44 21.54 -9.34
N MET A 333 3.51 22.02 -10.01
CA MET A 333 3.44 23.18 -10.91
C MET A 333 2.52 22.93 -12.11
N SER A 334 2.54 21.71 -12.67
CA SER A 334 1.66 21.34 -13.80
C SER A 334 0.19 21.30 -13.37
N VAL A 335 -0.13 20.71 -12.20
CA VAL A 335 -1.49 20.72 -11.63
C VAL A 335 -1.95 22.16 -11.39
N ARG A 336 -1.11 23.00 -10.77
CA ARG A 336 -1.45 24.41 -10.48
C ARG A 336 -1.74 25.20 -11.76
N SER A 337 -0.86 25.14 -12.75
CA SER A 337 -1.03 25.82 -14.04
C SER A 337 -2.30 25.36 -14.78
N ALA A 338 -2.59 24.05 -14.75
CA ALA A 338 -3.82 23.51 -15.32
C ALA A 338 -5.08 24.00 -14.57
N LEU A 339 -5.07 24.04 -13.24
CA LEU A 339 -6.18 24.55 -12.43
C LEU A 339 -6.38 26.07 -12.57
N GLU A 340 -5.31 26.85 -12.70
CA GLU A 340 -5.38 28.29 -12.99
C GLU A 340 -5.94 28.53 -14.39
N THR A 341 -5.45 27.83 -15.41
CA THR A 341 -5.98 27.85 -16.78
C THR A 341 -7.45 27.40 -16.84
N GLN A 342 -7.84 26.44 -16.00
CA GLN A 342 -9.25 26.03 -15.86
C GLN A 342 -10.06 27.10 -15.13
N LYS A 343 -9.59 27.76 -14.07
CA LYS A 343 -10.32 28.87 -13.41
C LYS A 343 -10.68 30.01 -14.38
N TYR A 344 -9.87 30.28 -15.41
CA TYR A 344 -10.22 31.23 -16.48
C TYR A 344 -11.31 30.73 -17.46
N LYS A 345 -11.62 29.43 -17.46
CA LYS A 345 -12.73 28.81 -18.22
C LYS A 345 -13.94 28.45 -17.34
N THR A 346 -13.73 28.19 -16.05
CA THR A 346 -14.74 27.72 -15.10
C THR A 346 -15.60 28.87 -14.57
N ARG A 347 -16.27 29.58 -15.49
CA ARG A 347 -17.51 30.29 -15.20
C ARG A 347 -18.76 29.49 -15.60
N GLU A 348 -18.59 28.35 -16.29
CA GLU A 348 -19.70 27.52 -16.81
C GLU A 348 -19.67 26.03 -16.41
N ILE A 349 -18.54 25.46 -15.93
CA ILE A 349 -18.39 23.99 -15.80
C ILE A 349 -17.84 23.57 -14.43
N VAL A 350 -18.69 23.57 -13.39
CA VAL A 350 -18.41 22.91 -12.10
C VAL A 350 -19.36 21.71 -11.95
N GLY A 351 -18.84 20.49 -12.03
CA GLY A 351 -19.67 19.28 -11.87
C GLY A 351 -19.05 17.91 -12.14
N SER A 352 -17.78 17.81 -12.55
CA SER A 352 -17.21 16.56 -13.09
C SER A 352 -15.89 16.07 -12.46
N ILE A 353 -15.39 16.71 -11.40
CA ILE A 353 -14.12 16.33 -10.74
C ILE A 353 -14.38 16.09 -9.24
N LEU A 354 -14.66 14.82 -8.88
CA LEU A 354 -14.95 14.40 -7.49
C LEU A 354 -14.37 13.03 -7.10
N LEU A 355 -13.35 12.53 -7.83
CA LEU A 355 -12.75 11.20 -7.60
C LEU A 355 -11.24 11.21 -7.26
N THR A 356 -10.65 12.38 -7.06
CA THR A 356 -9.29 12.53 -6.53
C THR A 356 -9.30 13.54 -5.38
N GLY A 357 -9.22 13.05 -4.13
CA GLY A 357 -8.91 13.87 -2.96
C GLY A 357 -7.46 14.36 -3.00
N ALA A 358 -7.19 15.30 -3.91
CA ALA A 358 -5.86 15.79 -4.25
C ALA A 358 -5.67 17.30 -3.97
N GLU A 359 -6.75 18.01 -3.62
CA GLU A 359 -6.68 19.43 -3.25
C GLU A 359 -5.86 19.62 -1.96
N ASP A 360 -6.12 18.81 -0.92
CA ASP A 360 -5.44 18.86 0.39
C ASP A 360 -3.97 18.44 0.38
N VAL A 361 -3.48 17.73 -0.65
CA VAL A 361 -2.08 17.28 -0.72
C VAL A 361 -1.23 18.11 -1.69
N ALA A 362 -1.87 18.88 -2.59
CA ALA A 362 -1.21 19.92 -3.37
C ALA A 362 -1.14 21.28 -2.62
N LEU A 363 -1.96 21.46 -1.58
CA LEU A 363 -2.03 22.67 -0.76
C LEU A 363 -1.70 22.37 0.71
N GLY A 364 -0.42 22.51 1.08
CA GLY A 364 0.02 22.34 2.46
C GLY A 364 -0.56 23.40 3.41
N ARG A 365 -1.68 23.06 4.07
CA ARG A 365 -2.28 23.76 5.22
C ARG A 365 -2.39 25.30 5.09
N THR A 366 -3.20 25.82 4.18
CA THR A 366 -3.66 27.23 4.25
C THR A 366 -4.95 27.49 3.44
N PHE A 367 -6.09 26.98 3.93
CA PHE A 367 -7.43 27.48 3.56
C PHE A 367 -8.39 27.31 4.73
N LYS A 368 -8.22 28.13 5.78
CA LYS A 368 -9.11 28.15 6.94
C LYS A 368 -9.70 29.52 7.30
N ASP A 369 -9.33 30.56 6.55
CA ASP A 369 -9.61 31.97 6.85
C ASP A 369 -10.35 32.67 5.68
N LEU A 370 -11.35 32.00 5.10
CA LEU A 370 -12.30 32.59 4.14
C LEU A 370 -13.74 32.14 4.47
N GLU A 371 -14.20 32.56 5.64
CA GLU A 371 -15.61 32.54 6.04
C GLU A 371 -16.10 34.00 6.16
N TYR A 372 -17.33 34.31 5.72
CA TYR A 372 -17.96 35.65 5.66
C TYR A 372 -17.21 36.71 4.82
N HIS A 373 -17.76 37.21 3.71
CA HIS A 373 -19.01 37.98 3.68
C HIS A 373 -19.64 38.06 2.28
N THR A 374 -20.98 38.07 2.24
CA THR A 374 -21.77 38.75 1.20
C THR A 374 -23.11 39.15 1.83
N PRO A 375 -23.63 40.39 1.63
CA PRO A 375 -24.99 40.76 2.02
C PRO A 375 -26.05 40.16 1.08
#